data_AF-R5CH34-F1
#
_entry.id   AF-R5CH34-F1
#
_cell.length_a   1.000
_cell.length_b   1.000
_cell.length_c   1.000
_cell.angle_alpha   90.00
_cell.angle_beta   90.00
_cell.angle_gamma   90.00
#
_symmetry.space_group_name_H-M   'P 1'
#
loop_
_entity.id
_entity.type
_entity.pdbx_description
1 polymer ?
#
loop_
_entity_poly.entity_id
_entity_poly.type
_entity_poly.pdbx_seq_one_letter_code
_entity_poly.pdbx_strand_id
1 'polypeptide(L)'
;MLFHRKMHPCMEKLLFQDALVAGKASLQNKKQISRCSSGQNGQSVGSDPDNGPGHPLADTGSREGDSFWTRDIGGNRVNLKNLSILCNQIAITLRAGVPIARCLDMSGAAEFANTMSMLLSSGLNVDRAIDFMAKTLNNSVLRKETESMIARIEEGHLLGECIRDCKNYPRTLQEMCAMGEETGELDSSLKVIGDFYTNEADTATKDALAKLEPTMLVLLAVFAGFIVISIYLPMFTMYNLM
;
A
#
# COMPACT_ATOMS: atom_id res chain seq x y z
N MET A 1 -41.40 -16.81 2.76
CA MET A 1 -40.58 -15.83 3.51
C MET A 1 -39.89 -16.54 4.65
N LEU A 2 -38.66 -17.00 4.43
CA LEU A 2 -37.68 -17.45 5.43
C LEU A 2 -36.48 -17.98 4.65
N PHE A 3 -35.34 -17.29 4.71
CA PHE A 3 -34.07 -17.92 5.06
C PHE A 3 -33.02 -16.85 5.34
N HIS A 4 -32.81 -16.68 6.64
CA HIS A 4 -31.74 -15.96 7.30
C HIS A 4 -30.42 -16.72 7.02
N ARG A 5 -29.40 -16.09 6.43
CA ARG A 5 -28.04 -16.65 6.46
C ARG A 5 -27.08 -15.68 7.14
N LYS A 6 -26.87 -15.99 8.42
CA LYS A 6 -25.80 -15.50 9.29
C LYS A 6 -24.47 -15.55 8.55
N MET A 7 -23.80 -14.40 8.44
CA MET A 7 -22.36 -14.35 8.21
C MET A 7 -21.63 -15.00 9.39
N HIS A 8 -20.68 -15.86 9.07
CA HIS A 8 -19.95 -16.69 10.02
C HIS A 8 -18.93 -15.87 10.84
N PRO A 9 -18.82 -16.11 12.17
CA PRO A 9 -17.79 -15.53 13.03
C PRO A 9 -16.36 -16.09 12.82
N CYS A 10 -16.08 -16.78 11.72
CA CYS A 10 -14.75 -17.33 11.41
C CYS A 10 -13.84 -16.35 10.64
N MET A 11 -14.39 -15.44 9.83
CA MET A 11 -13.58 -14.51 9.03
C MET A 11 -12.95 -13.39 9.87
N GLU A 12 -13.60 -12.97 10.96
CA GLU A 12 -13.09 -11.92 11.84
C GLU A 12 -11.83 -12.36 12.62
N LYS A 13 -11.68 -13.66 12.89
CA LYS A 13 -10.49 -14.19 13.57
C LYS A 13 -9.26 -14.30 12.65
N LEU A 14 -9.44 -14.44 11.34
CA LEU A 14 -8.33 -14.60 10.41
C LEU A 14 -7.62 -13.26 10.14
N LEU A 15 -8.37 -12.17 10.01
CA LEU A 15 -7.82 -10.81 9.91
C LEU A 15 -7.06 -10.35 11.17
N PHE A 16 -7.43 -10.87 12.34
CA PHE A 16 -6.75 -10.55 13.60
C PHE A 16 -5.42 -11.31 13.79
N GLN A 17 -5.28 -12.48 13.15
CA GLN A 17 -4.06 -13.30 13.22
C GLN A 17 -2.92 -12.66 12.41
N ASP A 18 -3.22 -12.09 11.24
CA ASP A 18 -2.23 -11.44 10.37
C ASP A 18 -1.72 -10.10 10.94
N ALA A 19 -2.59 -9.34 11.62
CA ALA A 19 -2.21 -8.11 12.31
C ALA A 19 -1.26 -8.36 13.50
N LEU A 20 -1.41 -9.50 14.20
CA LEU A 20 -0.58 -9.88 15.35
C LEU A 20 0.82 -10.37 14.95
N VAL A 21 0.96 -11.02 13.78
CA VAL A 21 2.25 -11.48 13.26
C VAL A 21 3.09 -10.29 12.78
N ALA A 22 2.50 -9.30 12.12
CA ALA A 22 3.18 -8.07 11.71
C ALA A 22 3.68 -7.22 12.91
N GLY A 23 2.95 -7.23 14.03
CA GLY A 23 3.31 -6.50 15.25
C GLY A 23 4.54 -7.05 16.00
N LYS A 24 4.76 -8.39 15.97
CA LYS A 24 5.90 -9.01 16.67
C LYS A 24 7.24 -8.80 15.97
N ALA A 25 7.24 -8.62 14.64
CA ALA A 25 8.46 -8.38 13.86
C ALA A 25 9.11 -7.00 14.17
N SER A 26 8.32 -5.97 14.49
CA SER A 26 8.84 -4.63 14.79
C SER A 26 9.46 -4.49 16.19
N LEU A 27 8.98 -5.30 17.16
CA LEU A 27 9.46 -5.28 18.55
C LEU A 27 10.81 -6.00 18.76
N GLN A 28 11.15 -6.98 17.91
CA GLN A 28 12.45 -7.66 17.95
C GLN A 28 13.59 -6.75 17.45
N ASN A 29 13.35 -5.95 16.41
CA ASN A 29 14.36 -5.05 15.84
C ASN A 29 14.75 -3.92 16.83
N LYS A 30 13.78 -3.40 17.60
CA LYS A 30 14.04 -2.36 18.61
C LYS A 30 14.89 -2.83 19.81
N LYS A 31 14.89 -4.13 20.13
CA LYS A 31 15.73 -4.70 21.22
C LYS A 31 17.18 -4.94 20.80
N GLN A 32 17.48 -5.11 19.51
CA GLN A 32 18.86 -5.29 19.06
C GLN A 32 19.63 -3.97 18.91
N ILE A 33 18.97 -2.88 18.51
CA ILE A 33 19.62 -1.57 18.35
C ILE A 33 20.04 -0.97 19.71
N SER A 34 19.31 -1.26 20.79
CA SER A 34 19.65 -0.78 22.14
C SER A 34 20.84 -1.48 22.81
N ARG A 35 21.35 -2.60 22.28
CA ARG A 35 22.50 -3.32 22.86
C ARG A 35 23.85 -2.97 22.25
N CYS A 36 23.89 -2.28 21.11
CA CYS A 36 25.15 -1.93 20.44
C CYS A 36 25.75 -0.60 20.89
N SER A 37 25.07 0.20 21.74
CA SER A 37 25.57 1.51 22.19
C SER A 37 26.28 1.49 23.57
N SER A 38 26.46 0.33 24.20
CA SER A 38 27.06 0.23 25.55
C SER A 38 28.46 -0.42 25.57
N GLY A 39 29.17 -0.45 24.43
CA GLY A 39 30.38 -1.24 24.25
C GLY A 39 31.65 -0.50 23.82
N GLN A 40 31.75 0.82 23.95
CA GLN A 40 33.03 1.52 23.76
C GLN A 40 33.19 2.66 24.78
N ASN A 41 33.90 2.36 25.86
CA ASN A 41 34.61 3.34 26.65
C ASN A 41 35.96 2.72 27.06
N GLY A 42 37.08 3.37 26.74
CA GLY A 42 38.37 3.04 27.33
C GLY A 42 39.60 3.31 26.45
N GLN A 43 40.42 4.26 26.92
CA GLN A 43 41.87 4.48 26.68
C GLN A 43 42.25 5.41 25.50
N SER A 44 43.12 6.42 25.64
CA SER A 44 43.94 6.90 26.77
C SER A 44 44.71 8.20 26.41
N VAL A 45 45.19 8.94 27.43
CA VAL A 45 46.33 9.93 27.46
C VAL A 45 46.08 11.29 26.76
N GLY A 46 46.35 12.48 27.29
CA GLY A 46 47.06 12.99 28.48
C GLY A 46 47.86 14.24 28.05
N SER A 47 48.10 15.20 28.98
CA SER A 47 48.97 16.41 28.90
C SER A 47 48.48 17.53 27.96
N ASP A 48 48.47 18.84 28.26
CA ASP A 48 48.97 19.68 29.36
C ASP A 48 48.20 21.03 29.38
N PRO A 49 48.26 21.79 30.50
CA PRO A 49 47.76 23.15 30.62
C PRO A 49 48.87 24.17 30.33
N ASP A 50 48.59 25.24 29.57
CA ASP A 50 49.42 26.44 29.62
C ASP A 50 48.58 27.72 29.56
N ASN A 51 49.05 28.67 30.34
CA ASN A 51 48.39 29.84 30.87
C ASN A 51 49.27 31.03 30.52
N GLY A 52 48.73 32.11 29.96
CA GLY A 52 49.51 33.33 29.76
C GLY A 52 48.67 34.53 29.30
N PRO A 53 49.01 35.76 29.73
CA PRO A 53 48.00 36.73 30.14
C PRO A 53 47.91 38.00 29.28
N GLY A 54 46.75 38.67 29.36
CA GLY A 54 46.60 40.13 29.45
C GLY A 54 46.85 41.00 28.22
N HIS A 55 45.78 41.63 27.71
CA HIS A 55 45.65 43.10 27.76
C HIS A 55 44.20 43.56 27.52
N PRO A 56 43.71 44.61 28.24
CA PRO A 56 42.32 45.06 28.15
C PRO A 56 42.13 46.35 27.33
N LEU A 57 40.85 46.64 27.06
CA LEU A 57 40.21 47.92 26.68
C LEU A 57 40.14 48.29 25.19
N ALA A 58 38.92 48.24 24.65
CA ALA A 58 38.27 49.36 23.93
C ALA A 58 36.81 48.97 23.58
N ASP A 59 35.96 49.13 24.57
CA ASP A 59 34.57 49.53 24.53
C ASP A 59 34.23 50.50 23.38
N THR A 60 33.18 50.16 22.62
CA THR A 60 32.07 51.05 22.19
C THR A 60 31.10 50.29 21.28
N GLY A 61 29.79 50.29 21.63
CA GLY A 61 28.73 50.09 20.64
C GLY A 61 27.78 48.90 20.82
N SER A 62 26.85 49.03 21.78
CA SER A 62 25.44 48.57 21.75
C SER A 62 25.03 47.26 21.06
N ARG A 63 24.74 46.28 21.93
CA ARG A 63 23.48 45.49 22.10
C ARG A 63 22.96 44.62 20.94
N GLU A 64 23.10 43.30 21.19
CA GLU A 64 22.05 42.28 21.07
C GLU A 64 21.43 42.08 19.68
N GLY A 65 22.22 41.40 18.84
CA GLY A 65 21.67 40.47 17.88
C GLY A 65 21.31 39.15 18.57
N ASP A 66 20.08 39.01 19.01
CA ASP A 66 19.52 37.74 19.46
C ASP A 66 17.99 37.72 19.39
N SER A 67 17.48 36.59 18.90
CA SER A 67 16.26 35.99 19.47
C SER A 67 14.87 36.53 19.04
N PHE A 68 14.69 36.95 17.78
CA PHE A 68 13.31 37.18 17.25
C PHE A 68 12.47 35.89 17.18
N TRP A 69 13.11 34.73 17.01
CA TRP A 69 12.48 33.40 17.06
C TRP A 69 11.96 32.98 18.44
N THR A 70 12.03 33.85 19.45
CA THR A 70 11.57 33.58 20.83
C THR A 70 10.32 34.36 21.21
N ARG A 71 9.61 34.97 20.24
CA ARG A 71 8.24 35.40 20.51
C ARG A 71 7.34 34.18 20.58
N ASP A 72 7.05 33.81 21.83
CA ASP A 72 5.96 32.96 22.24
C ASP A 72 4.74 33.17 21.32
N ILE A 73 4.52 32.18 20.46
CA ILE A 73 3.23 31.97 19.80
C ILE A 73 2.25 31.73 20.94
N GLY A 74 1.58 32.80 21.34
CA GLY A 74 0.52 32.81 22.32
C GLY A 74 -0.55 31.81 21.92
N GLY A 75 -0.61 30.70 22.65
CA GLY A 75 -1.82 30.31 23.37
C GLY A 75 -3.11 30.22 22.55
N ASN A 76 -3.11 29.52 21.43
CA ASN A 76 -4.25 28.65 21.16
C ASN A 76 -3.70 27.26 20.87
N ARG A 77 -3.90 26.34 21.81
CA ARG A 77 -3.41 24.96 21.72
C ARG A 77 -4.10 24.31 20.53
N VAL A 78 -3.51 24.41 19.34
CA VAL A 78 -3.84 23.54 18.21
C VAL A 78 -3.69 22.14 18.79
N ASN A 79 -4.82 21.48 19.01
CA ASN A 79 -4.83 20.27 19.82
C ASN A 79 -3.91 19.27 19.11
N LEU A 80 -2.74 19.00 19.69
CA LEU A 80 -1.66 18.22 19.05
C LEU A 80 -2.16 16.81 18.66
N LYS A 81 -3.22 16.35 19.33
CA LYS A 81 -4.00 15.16 18.99
C LYS A 81 -4.71 15.30 17.63
N ASN A 82 -5.36 16.42 17.35
CA ASN A 82 -6.08 16.67 16.10
C ASN A 82 -5.11 16.85 14.91
N LEU A 83 -3.94 17.45 15.14
CA LEU A 83 -2.90 17.59 14.11
C LEU A 83 -2.22 16.24 13.81
N SER A 84 -1.96 15.44 14.86
CA SER A 84 -1.51 14.05 14.72
C SER A 84 -2.52 13.17 13.99
N ILE A 85 -3.83 13.37 14.22
CA ILE A 85 -4.90 12.65 13.52
C ILE A 85 -4.92 13.03 12.03
N LEU A 86 -4.74 14.31 11.67
CA LEU A 86 -4.66 14.76 10.28
C LEU A 86 -3.42 14.20 9.56
N CYS A 87 -2.23 14.29 10.17
CA CYS A 87 -1.02 13.74 9.58
C CYS A 87 -1.07 12.21 9.45
N ASN A 88 -1.67 11.52 10.42
CA ASN A 88 -1.85 10.07 10.34
C ASN A 88 -2.89 9.67 9.28
N GLN A 89 -4.01 10.40 9.17
CA GLN A 89 -5.02 10.15 8.12
C GLN A 89 -4.46 10.40 6.72
N ILE A 90 -3.67 11.46 6.52
CA ILE A 90 -3.01 11.74 5.24
C ILE A 90 -1.95 10.66 4.93
N ALA A 91 -1.18 10.22 5.93
CA ALA A 91 -0.21 9.15 5.77
C ALA A 91 -0.87 7.78 5.49
N ILE A 92 -2.02 7.48 6.11
CA ILE A 92 -2.80 6.26 5.83
C ILE A 92 -3.37 6.31 4.42
N THR A 93 -3.92 7.45 3.97
CA THR A 93 -4.45 7.62 2.62
C THR A 93 -3.37 7.52 1.54
N LEU A 94 -2.18 8.10 1.77
CA LEU A 94 -1.03 7.99 0.84
C LEU A 94 -0.38 6.60 0.86
N ARG A 95 -0.29 5.96 2.02
CA ARG A 95 0.28 4.62 2.16
C ARG A 95 -0.68 3.53 1.70
N ALA A 96 -1.97 3.85 1.58
CA ALA A 96 -2.98 3.04 0.92
C ALA A 96 -2.93 3.15 -0.62
N GLY A 97 -1.77 3.39 -1.24
CA GLY A 97 -1.51 3.06 -2.66
C GLY A 97 -1.40 1.55 -2.93
N VAL A 98 -1.52 0.72 -1.89
CA VAL A 98 -1.57 -0.75 -1.92
C VAL A 98 -2.80 -1.40 -2.59
N PRO A 99 -4.01 -0.80 -2.73
CA PRO A 99 -5.14 -1.49 -3.35
C PRO A 99 -4.92 -1.73 -4.84
N ILE A 100 -4.11 -0.91 -5.52
CA ILE A 100 -3.87 -1.04 -6.96
C ILE A 100 -3.19 -2.37 -7.30
N ALA A 101 -2.22 -2.79 -6.49
CA ALA A 101 -1.55 -4.08 -6.69
C ALA A 101 -2.54 -5.25 -6.58
N ARG A 102 -3.39 -5.23 -5.54
CA ARG A 102 -4.42 -6.25 -5.34
C ARG A 102 -5.48 -6.24 -6.45
N CYS A 103 -5.85 -5.06 -6.98
CA CYS A 103 -6.75 -4.94 -8.12
C CYS A 103 -6.18 -5.59 -9.39
N LEU A 104 -4.89 -5.41 -9.65
CA LEU A 104 -4.23 -5.95 -10.85
C LEU A 104 -4.21 -7.49 -10.85
N ASP A 105 -3.92 -8.09 -9.70
CA ASP A 105 -3.93 -9.56 -9.55
C ASP A 105 -5.35 -10.12 -9.72
N MET A 106 -6.34 -9.48 -9.11
CA MET A 106 -7.75 -9.87 -9.21
C MET A 106 -8.30 -9.69 -10.63
N SER A 107 -7.93 -8.59 -11.30
CA SER A 107 -8.36 -8.30 -12.68
C SER A 107 -7.82 -9.33 -13.66
N GLY A 108 -6.55 -9.76 -13.51
CA GLY A 108 -5.98 -10.79 -14.38
C GLY A 108 -6.66 -12.16 -14.19
N ALA A 109 -7.00 -12.51 -12.94
CA ALA A 109 -7.76 -13.72 -12.64
C ALA A 109 -9.20 -13.67 -13.17
N ALA A 110 -9.86 -12.50 -13.10
CA ALA A 110 -11.19 -12.27 -13.67
C ALA A 110 -11.19 -12.43 -15.20
N GLU A 111 -10.22 -11.81 -15.87
CA GLU A 111 -10.06 -11.86 -17.32
C GLU A 111 -9.82 -13.30 -17.78
N PHE A 112 -8.94 -14.04 -17.09
CA PHE A 112 -8.74 -15.48 -17.32
C PHE A 112 -10.05 -16.29 -17.22
N ALA A 113 -10.75 -16.19 -16.09
CA ALA A 113 -11.91 -17.03 -15.83
C ALA A 113 -13.10 -16.73 -16.76
N ASN A 114 -13.39 -15.46 -17.01
CA ASN A 114 -14.50 -15.05 -17.88
C ASN A 114 -14.25 -15.41 -19.34
N THR A 115 -13.06 -15.09 -19.87
CA THR A 115 -12.74 -15.40 -21.26
C THR A 115 -12.65 -16.91 -21.47
N MET A 116 -12.06 -17.65 -20.53
CA MET A 116 -12.02 -19.12 -20.62
C MET A 116 -13.43 -19.73 -20.57
N SER A 117 -14.33 -19.27 -19.68
CA SER A 117 -15.73 -19.70 -19.68
C SER A 117 -16.40 -19.41 -21.02
N MET A 118 -16.27 -18.19 -21.57
CA MET A 118 -16.85 -17.85 -22.88
C MET A 118 -16.35 -18.76 -24.01
N LEU A 119 -15.06 -19.07 -24.02
CA LEU A 119 -14.46 -19.97 -25.02
C LEU A 119 -15.02 -21.40 -24.84
N LEU A 120 -15.11 -21.91 -23.62
CA LEU A 120 -15.67 -23.24 -23.35
C LEU A 120 -17.17 -23.32 -23.64
N SER A 121 -17.97 -22.30 -23.31
CA SER A 121 -19.39 -22.22 -23.68
C SER A 121 -19.59 -22.27 -25.19
N SER A 122 -18.63 -21.75 -25.96
CA SER A 122 -18.68 -21.77 -27.43
C SER A 122 -18.32 -23.13 -28.04
N GLY A 123 -17.95 -24.12 -27.21
CA GLY A 123 -17.59 -25.46 -27.64
C GLY A 123 -16.14 -25.60 -28.12
N LEU A 124 -15.26 -24.64 -27.78
CA LEU A 124 -13.83 -24.82 -28.02
C LEU A 124 -13.28 -25.88 -27.05
N ASN A 125 -12.36 -26.70 -27.57
CA ASN A 125 -11.57 -27.59 -26.73
C ASN A 125 -10.61 -26.78 -25.83
N VAL A 126 -10.26 -27.36 -24.68
CA VAL A 126 -9.44 -26.72 -23.63
C VAL A 126 -8.06 -26.31 -24.15
N ASP A 127 -7.42 -27.14 -24.97
CA ASP A 127 -6.12 -26.89 -25.61
C ASP A 127 -6.14 -25.59 -26.43
N ARG A 128 -7.14 -25.42 -27.30
CA ARG A 128 -7.31 -24.23 -28.14
C ARG A 128 -7.72 -23.03 -27.32
N ALA A 129 -8.62 -23.20 -26.36
CA ALA A 129 -9.12 -22.11 -25.53
C ALA A 129 -7.98 -21.47 -24.72
N ILE A 130 -7.02 -22.25 -24.21
CA ILE A 130 -5.88 -21.72 -23.45
C ILE A 130 -4.89 -20.96 -24.34
N ASP A 131 -4.64 -21.42 -25.56
CA ASP A 131 -3.80 -20.66 -26.52
C ASP A 131 -4.42 -19.29 -26.85
N PHE A 132 -5.74 -19.20 -27.00
CA PHE A 132 -6.45 -17.92 -27.15
C PHE A 132 -6.41 -17.08 -25.88
N MET A 133 -6.56 -17.71 -24.71
CA MET A 133 -6.51 -17.04 -23.41
C MET A 133 -5.14 -16.40 -23.15
N ALA A 134 -4.05 -17.13 -23.41
CA ALA A 134 -2.69 -16.64 -23.28
C ALA A 134 -2.46 -15.37 -24.13
N LYS A 135 -3.04 -15.31 -25.33
CA LYS A 135 -2.94 -14.12 -26.20
C LYS A 135 -3.73 -12.92 -25.67
N THR A 136 -4.83 -13.17 -24.96
CA THR A 136 -5.78 -12.15 -24.50
C THR A 136 -5.38 -11.53 -23.15
N LEU A 137 -4.70 -12.26 -22.26
CA LEU A 137 -4.34 -11.79 -20.92
C LEU A 137 -3.50 -10.51 -20.90
N ASN A 138 -3.96 -9.46 -20.22
CA ASN A 138 -3.22 -8.20 -20.15
C ASN A 138 -1.97 -8.30 -19.25
N ASN A 139 -2.02 -9.11 -18.20
CA ASN A 139 -0.91 -9.28 -17.26
C ASN A 139 0.18 -10.21 -17.83
N SER A 140 1.39 -9.67 -18.02
CA SER A 140 2.53 -10.40 -18.59
C SER A 140 3.01 -11.57 -17.72
N VAL A 141 2.85 -11.49 -16.39
CA VAL A 141 3.22 -12.56 -15.46
C VAL A 141 2.26 -13.74 -15.61
N LEU A 142 0.96 -13.47 -15.59
CA LEU A 142 -0.07 -14.49 -15.80
C LEU A 142 0.03 -15.09 -17.20
N ARG A 143 0.24 -14.26 -18.23
CA ARG A 143 0.43 -14.71 -19.61
C ARG A 143 1.54 -15.76 -19.74
N LYS A 144 2.70 -15.50 -19.15
CA LYS A 144 3.85 -16.43 -19.21
C LYS A 144 3.55 -17.77 -18.54
N GLU A 145 2.85 -17.73 -17.40
CA GLU A 145 2.38 -18.95 -16.72
C GLU A 145 1.36 -19.70 -17.59
N THR A 146 0.40 -19.00 -18.21
CA THR A 146 -0.58 -19.59 -19.13
C THR A 146 0.07 -20.23 -20.36
N GLU A 147 1.06 -19.57 -20.95
CA GLU A 147 1.83 -20.12 -22.08
C GLU A 147 2.54 -21.42 -21.69
N SER A 148 3.09 -21.50 -20.47
CA SER A 148 3.73 -22.73 -19.97
C SER A 148 2.74 -23.88 -19.76
N MET A 149 1.47 -23.60 -19.49
CA MET A 149 0.43 -24.62 -19.34
C MET A 149 0.05 -25.28 -20.67
N ILE A 150 0.18 -24.57 -21.81
CA ILE A 150 -0.18 -25.10 -23.14
C ILE A 150 0.59 -26.39 -23.42
N ALA A 151 1.92 -26.39 -23.25
CA ALA A 151 2.75 -27.56 -23.51
C ALA A 151 2.37 -28.76 -22.63
N ARG A 152 2.01 -28.52 -21.37
CA ARG A 152 1.62 -29.59 -20.43
C ARG A 152 0.27 -30.20 -20.76
N ILE A 153 -0.66 -29.38 -21.22
CA ILE A 153 -1.99 -29.85 -21.63
C ILE A 153 -1.89 -30.62 -22.95
N GLU A 154 -1.01 -30.21 -23.85
CA GLU A 154 -0.67 -30.99 -25.05
C GLU A 154 -0.02 -32.36 -24.71
N GLU A 155 0.73 -32.43 -23.62
CA GLU A 155 1.27 -33.69 -23.06
C GLU A 155 0.21 -34.57 -22.38
N GLY A 156 -1.03 -34.07 -22.21
CA GLY A 156 -2.16 -34.80 -21.63
C GLY A 156 -2.38 -34.58 -20.13
N HIS A 157 -1.76 -33.55 -19.54
CA HIS A 157 -2.06 -33.16 -18.16
C HIS A 157 -3.43 -32.47 -18.05
N LEU A 158 -4.08 -32.66 -16.89
CA LEU A 158 -5.34 -32.00 -16.55
C LEU A 158 -5.11 -30.48 -16.34
N LEU A 159 -6.08 -29.67 -16.73
CA LEU A 159 -6.02 -28.21 -16.60
C LEU A 159 -5.90 -27.77 -15.13
N GLY A 160 -6.66 -28.40 -14.24
CA GLY A 160 -6.66 -28.13 -12.80
C GLY A 160 -5.31 -28.44 -12.15
N GLU A 161 -4.57 -29.43 -12.64
CA GLU A 161 -3.20 -29.71 -12.22
C GLU A 161 -2.23 -28.63 -12.74
N CYS A 162 -2.36 -28.26 -14.01
CA CYS A 162 -1.51 -27.24 -14.63
C CYS A 162 -1.64 -25.88 -13.91
N ILE A 163 -2.86 -25.46 -13.61
CA ILE A 163 -3.14 -24.20 -12.89
C ILE A 163 -2.66 -24.24 -11.44
N ARG A 164 -2.67 -25.41 -10.78
CA ARG A 164 -2.19 -25.57 -9.40
C ARG A 164 -0.69 -25.31 -9.27
N ASP A 165 0.08 -25.66 -10.30
CA ASP A 165 1.53 -25.43 -10.30
C ASP A 165 1.89 -23.94 -10.51
N CYS A 166 0.97 -23.16 -11.08
CA CYS A 166 1.13 -21.73 -11.28
C CYS A 166 0.86 -20.95 -9.98
N LYS A 167 1.93 -20.39 -9.39
CA LYS A 167 1.87 -19.68 -8.09
C LYS A 167 1.17 -18.34 -8.13
N ASN A 168 1.04 -17.75 -9.32
CA ASN A 168 0.45 -16.43 -9.51
C ASN A 168 -1.08 -16.45 -9.61
N TYR A 169 -1.68 -17.63 -9.81
CA TYR A 169 -3.13 -17.76 -9.75
C TYR A 169 -3.60 -17.85 -8.29
N PRO A 170 -4.67 -17.14 -7.93
CA PRO A 170 -5.24 -17.23 -6.60
C PRO A 170 -5.80 -18.64 -6.35
N ARG A 171 -5.62 -19.15 -5.13
CA ARG A 171 -5.98 -20.53 -4.75
C ARG A 171 -7.45 -20.88 -5.03
N THR A 172 -8.37 -19.94 -4.84
CA THR A 172 -9.80 -20.14 -5.12
C THR A 172 -10.06 -20.45 -6.60
N LEU A 173 -9.32 -19.83 -7.52
CA LEU A 173 -9.41 -20.11 -8.95
C LEU A 173 -8.88 -21.51 -9.26
N GLN A 174 -7.77 -21.90 -8.66
CA GLN A 174 -7.18 -23.23 -8.85
C GLN A 174 -8.14 -24.34 -8.41
N GLU A 175 -8.76 -24.18 -7.24
CA GLU A 175 -9.71 -25.16 -6.69
C GLU A 175 -10.98 -25.24 -7.52
N MET A 176 -11.53 -24.11 -7.98
CA MET A 176 -12.73 -24.10 -8.83
C MET A 176 -12.47 -24.71 -10.21
N CYS A 177 -11.28 -24.50 -10.77
CA CYS A 177 -10.89 -25.13 -12.03
C CYS A 177 -10.75 -26.65 -11.88
N ALA A 178 -10.07 -27.11 -10.82
CA ALA A 178 -9.92 -28.54 -10.56
C ALA A 178 -11.27 -29.23 -10.32
N MET A 179 -12.15 -28.63 -9.50
CA MET A 179 -13.49 -29.16 -9.27
C MET A 179 -14.33 -29.16 -10.56
N GLY A 180 -14.28 -28.09 -11.36
CA GLY A 180 -15.02 -27.99 -12.61
C GLY A 180 -14.57 -29.01 -13.67
N GLU A 181 -13.29 -29.37 -13.68
CA GLU A 181 -12.77 -30.42 -14.56
C GLU A 181 -13.18 -31.82 -14.08
N GLU A 182 -13.14 -32.08 -12.77
CA GLU A 182 -13.59 -33.35 -12.18
C GLU A 182 -15.09 -33.60 -12.39
N THR A 183 -15.93 -32.55 -12.30
CA THR A 183 -17.38 -32.65 -12.51
C THR A 183 -17.78 -32.56 -13.98
N GLY A 184 -16.86 -32.21 -14.87
CA GLY A 184 -17.16 -31.92 -16.28
C GLY A 184 -17.95 -30.62 -16.50
N GLU A 185 -18.09 -29.80 -15.47
CA GLU A 185 -18.79 -28.50 -15.52
C GLU A 185 -17.79 -27.32 -15.42
N LEU A 186 -16.74 -27.38 -16.24
CA LEU A 186 -15.67 -26.40 -16.22
C LEU A 186 -16.15 -24.99 -16.62
N ASP A 187 -17.05 -24.91 -17.61
CA ASP A 187 -17.64 -23.64 -18.06
C ASP A 187 -18.40 -22.93 -16.94
N SER A 188 -19.35 -23.61 -16.30
CA SER A 188 -20.18 -23.01 -15.23
C SER A 188 -19.31 -22.61 -14.02
N SER A 189 -18.32 -23.44 -13.66
CA SER A 189 -17.42 -23.19 -12.54
C SER A 189 -16.54 -21.96 -12.79
N LEU A 190 -15.96 -21.84 -14.00
CA LEU A 190 -15.17 -20.69 -14.41
C LEU A 190 -16.01 -19.41 -14.49
N LYS A 191 -17.25 -19.51 -14.96
CA LYS A 191 -18.17 -18.37 -14.98
C LYS A 191 -18.44 -17.83 -13.58
N VAL A 192 -18.74 -18.71 -12.62
CA VAL A 192 -19.04 -18.31 -11.23
C VAL A 192 -17.84 -17.62 -10.57
N ILE A 193 -16.63 -18.18 -10.74
CA ILE A 193 -15.43 -17.59 -10.15
C ILE A 193 -14.99 -16.31 -10.89
N GLY A 194 -15.22 -16.23 -12.20
CA GLY A 194 -14.99 -15.03 -13.00
C GLY A 194 -15.90 -13.87 -12.61
N ASP A 195 -17.20 -14.14 -12.43
CA ASP A 195 -18.18 -13.17 -11.91
C ASP A 195 -17.77 -12.68 -10.50
N PHE A 196 -17.28 -13.59 -9.64
CA PHE A 196 -16.76 -13.25 -8.31
C PHE A 196 -15.55 -12.30 -8.37
N TYR A 197 -14.53 -12.61 -9.17
CA TYR A 197 -13.34 -11.76 -9.28
C TYR A 197 -13.64 -10.42 -9.97
N THR A 198 -14.54 -10.41 -10.94
CA THR A 198 -15.00 -9.16 -11.58
C THR A 198 -15.64 -8.25 -10.54
N ASN A 199 -16.53 -8.78 -9.71
CA ASN A 199 -17.19 -7.99 -8.67
C ASN A 199 -16.22 -7.51 -7.57
N GLU A 200 -15.24 -8.34 -7.20
CA GLU A 200 -14.18 -7.95 -6.24
C GLU A 200 -13.27 -6.84 -6.83
N ALA A 201 -12.90 -6.94 -8.11
CA ALA A 201 -12.13 -5.91 -8.81
C ALA A 201 -12.92 -4.60 -8.93
N ASP A 202 -14.22 -4.67 -9.25
CA ASP A 202 -15.11 -3.51 -9.30
C ASP A 202 -15.29 -2.85 -7.92
N THR A 203 -15.35 -3.65 -6.86
CA THR A 203 -15.44 -3.12 -5.49
C THR A 203 -14.13 -2.42 -5.12
N ALA A 204 -12.99 -3.04 -5.42
CA ALA A 204 -11.69 -2.48 -5.12
C ALA A 204 -11.39 -1.19 -5.92
N THR A 205 -11.86 -1.10 -7.18
CA THR A 205 -11.78 0.13 -7.97
C THR A 205 -12.67 1.24 -7.41
N LYS A 206 -13.92 0.94 -7.03
CA LYS A 206 -14.80 1.90 -6.36
C LYS A 206 -14.21 2.43 -5.05
N ASP A 207 -13.63 1.55 -4.24
CA ASP A 207 -12.94 1.92 -3.01
C ASP A 207 -11.72 2.81 -3.26
N ALA A 208 -10.98 2.57 -4.34
CA ALA A 208 -9.87 3.42 -4.76
C ALA A 208 -10.36 4.81 -5.18
N LEU A 209 -11.44 4.88 -5.96
CA LEU A 209 -12.06 6.15 -6.37
C LEU A 209 -12.59 6.95 -5.17
N ALA A 210 -13.25 6.29 -4.22
CA ALA A 210 -13.79 6.93 -3.01
C ALA A 210 -12.70 7.59 -2.14
N LYS A 211 -11.46 7.07 -2.16
CA LYS A 211 -10.31 7.66 -1.46
C LYS A 211 -9.62 8.76 -2.27
N LEU A 212 -9.74 8.72 -3.59
CA LEU A 212 -9.15 9.73 -4.49
C LEU A 212 -9.86 11.08 -4.33
N GLU A 213 -11.18 11.08 -4.15
CA GLU A 213 -11.99 12.29 -3.95
C GLU A 213 -11.50 13.20 -2.80
N PRO A 214 -11.37 12.74 -1.54
CA PRO A 214 -10.88 13.59 -0.46
C PRO A 214 -9.40 13.98 -0.64
N THR A 215 -8.60 13.14 -1.30
CA THR A 215 -7.18 13.44 -1.55
C THR A 215 -7.02 14.66 -2.46
N MET A 216 -7.82 14.75 -3.52
CA MET A 216 -7.81 15.90 -4.43
C MET A 216 -8.24 17.18 -3.72
N LEU A 217 -9.26 17.13 -2.85
CA LEU A 217 -9.70 18.30 -2.07
C LEU A 217 -8.62 18.83 -1.12
N VAL A 218 -7.94 17.93 -0.41
CA VAL A 218 -6.84 18.33 0.50
C VAL A 218 -5.70 18.96 -0.27
N LEU A 219 -5.33 18.38 -1.42
CA LEU A 219 -4.27 18.93 -2.28
C LEU A 219 -4.61 20.35 -2.75
N LEU A 220 -5.84 20.58 -3.23
CA LEU A 220 -6.31 21.91 -3.65
C LEU A 220 -6.27 22.92 -2.50
N ALA A 221 -6.67 22.51 -1.29
CA ALA A 221 -6.64 23.37 -0.11
C ALA A 221 -5.21 23.80 0.27
N VAL A 222 -4.24 22.88 0.19
CA VAL A 222 -2.82 23.19 0.45
C VAL A 222 -2.27 24.15 -0.61
N PHE A 223 -2.54 23.91 -1.89
CA PHE A 223 -2.12 24.81 -2.97
C PHE A 223 -2.73 26.21 -2.81
N ALA A 224 -4.03 26.31 -2.53
CA ALA A 224 -4.68 27.59 -2.29
C ALA A 224 -4.12 28.31 -1.06
N GLY A 225 -3.91 27.59 0.05
CA GLY A 225 -3.31 28.15 1.28
C GLY A 225 -1.88 28.65 1.04
N PHE A 226 -1.08 27.93 0.27
CA PHE A 226 0.27 28.35 -0.10
C PHE A 226 0.27 29.67 -0.89
N ILE A 227 -0.64 29.82 -1.87
CA ILE A 227 -0.77 31.05 -2.66
C ILE A 227 -1.14 32.23 -1.75
N VAL A 228 -2.11 32.03 -0.86
CA VAL A 228 -2.56 33.07 0.09
C VAL A 228 -1.39 33.49 0.99
N ILE A 229 -0.69 32.56 1.63
CA ILE A 229 0.45 32.87 2.50
C ILE A 229 1.55 33.62 1.74
N SER A 230 1.84 33.20 0.50
CA SER A 230 2.84 33.82 -0.36
C SER A 230 2.52 35.28 -0.67
N ILE A 231 1.24 35.65 -0.79
CA ILE A 231 0.79 37.02 -1.03
C ILE A 231 0.73 37.84 0.27
N TYR A 232 0.26 37.26 1.38
CA TYR A 232 0.07 37.99 2.63
C TYR A 232 1.39 38.35 3.34
N LEU A 233 2.41 37.48 3.29
CA LEU A 233 3.72 37.73 3.89
C LEU A 233 4.37 39.07 3.44
N PRO A 234 4.55 39.34 2.14
CA PRO A 234 5.12 40.61 1.67
C PRO A 234 4.19 41.81 1.89
N MET A 235 2.89 41.59 1.98
CA MET A 235 1.94 42.66 2.28
C MET A 235 2.16 43.21 3.71
N PHE A 236 2.39 42.33 4.68
CA PHE A 236 2.65 42.73 6.07
C PHE A 236 3.98 43.45 6.26
N THR A 237 5.02 43.12 5.49
CA THR A 237 6.30 43.82 5.60
C THR A 237 6.20 45.26 5.14
N MET A 238 5.38 45.54 4.11
CA MET A 238 5.12 46.91 3.64
C MET A 238 4.33 47.74 4.65
N TYR A 239 3.34 47.14 5.33
CA TYR A 239 2.55 47.85 6.35
C TYR A 239 3.34 48.29 7.57
N ASN A 240 4.30 47.48 8.02
CA ASN A 240 5.13 47.84 9.19
C ASN A 240 6.19 48.90 8.85
N LEU A 241 6.44 49.15 7.56
CA LEU A 241 7.42 50.13 7.10
C LEU A 241 6.83 51.55 6.93
N MET A 242 5.51 51.68 7.05
CA MET A 242 4.75 52.93 7.09
C MET A 242 4.39 53.29 8.52
#